data_AF-A0A2V9AUZ8-F1
#
_entry.id   AF-A0A2V9AUZ8-F1
#
_cell.length_a   1.000
_cell.length_b   1.000
_cell.length_c   1.000
_cell.angle_alpha   90.00
_cell.angle_beta   90.00
_cell.angle_gamma   90.00
#
_symmetry.space_group_name_H-M   'P 1'
#
loop_
_entity.id
_entity.type
_entity.pdbx_description
1 polymer ?
#
loop_
_entity_poly.entity_id
_entity_poly.type
_entity_poly.pdbx_seq_one_letter_code
_entity_poly.pdbx_strand_id
1 'polypeptide(L)'
;MSDETKQAANSADQLNRRKFIGAAAATTGLMFIKPELVRGTAANSAVRVGLLGCGGRGTEDASNLVDTGGARVVALADLFQDQLDAAHANFDKLQQAKGFSAMDPSQLFVGPNAFHEMAASKEVDAIVIATPPYFHPQHVEAVVAAGKHVYLEKPVGVDVPGAKKVIEIGKRAEGKLSLDVGFQIRDCPPFVEMVRRIHGGALGKIACGEAYYLTGYIDRPAWPSASPAERRLRNWVHDRALSGDIIVEQNIHVIDICNWVLQAHPLKASATGSRLGRPANDGDCYGNYNVVFHYPDGVDITFSSTQFAKGWWDVSERFFGTKGTSLSPYHGPLGIWGDEPWQWEASATKEARDQGFSTTGKFTSNLEQADPEKKKAFVESIASGKFHNQAAKGAESALSCMMARHAAYTGRDVSWDELMKSTEVLDPKMDLNKLR
;
A
#
# COMPACT_ATOMS: atom_id res chain seq x y z
N MET A 1 -5.84 26.39 -53.54
CA MET A 1 -6.10 25.91 -54.90
C MET A 1 -4.81 25.33 -55.45
N SER A 2 -4.87 24.05 -55.85
CA SER A 2 -3.98 23.28 -56.75
C SER A 2 -2.48 23.23 -56.41
N ASP A 3 -1.98 22.10 -55.90
CA ASP A 3 -1.49 20.90 -56.65
C ASP A 3 -0.03 21.06 -57.09
N GLU A 4 0.91 20.36 -56.46
CA GLU A 4 1.38 19.00 -56.82
C GLU A 4 2.04 18.91 -58.19
N THR A 5 3.33 18.55 -58.24
CA THR A 5 3.87 17.37 -59.00
C THR A 5 5.40 17.25 -58.83
N LYS A 6 5.88 16.13 -58.22
CA LYS A 6 6.54 14.93 -58.81
C LYS A 6 8.01 15.11 -59.24
N GLN A 7 8.97 14.44 -58.58
CA GLN A 7 9.59 13.11 -58.86
C GLN A 7 11.09 13.33 -59.16
N ALA A 8 12.01 12.94 -58.28
CA ALA A 8 12.62 11.60 -58.15
C ALA A 8 13.73 11.31 -59.18
N ALA A 9 14.99 11.26 -58.71
CA ALA A 9 15.90 10.09 -58.78
C ALA A 9 17.39 10.48 -58.68
N ASN A 10 18.08 9.86 -57.71
CA ASN A 10 19.42 9.21 -57.73
C ASN A 10 20.52 9.76 -58.66
N SER A 11 21.81 9.81 -58.29
CA SER A 11 22.57 9.02 -57.33
C SER A 11 23.97 9.63 -57.18
N ALA A 12 24.56 9.40 -56.01
CA ALA A 12 25.90 9.80 -55.59
C ALA A 12 27.03 9.30 -56.50
N ASP A 13 28.17 10.02 -56.52
CA ASP A 13 29.44 9.38 -56.14
C ASP A 13 30.58 10.36 -55.77
N GLN A 14 31.36 9.91 -54.79
CA GLN A 14 32.81 10.10 -54.56
C GLN A 14 33.41 11.52 -54.36
N LEU A 15 33.70 11.93 -53.12
CA LEU A 15 34.90 11.59 -52.30
C LEU A 15 36.25 12.13 -52.82
N ASN A 16 36.79 13.12 -52.11
CA ASN A 16 38.22 13.21 -51.80
C ASN A 16 38.37 14.07 -50.52
N ARG A 17 38.72 13.52 -49.34
CA ARG A 17 40.04 12.99 -48.92
C ARG A 17 41.19 13.98 -49.12
N ARG A 18 41.43 14.87 -48.15
CA ARG A 18 42.72 15.02 -47.43
C ARG A 18 42.70 16.18 -46.41
N LYS A 19 42.82 15.77 -45.14
CA LYS A 19 43.71 16.31 -44.09
C LYS A 19 43.69 17.82 -43.78
N PHE A 20 43.22 18.14 -42.57
CA PHE A 20 44.10 18.60 -41.48
C PHE A 20 43.37 18.47 -40.12
N ILE A 21 43.40 17.30 -39.48
CA ILE A 21 44.11 17.07 -38.19
C ILE A 21 44.48 18.35 -37.44
N GLY A 22 43.60 18.75 -36.52
CA GLY A 22 44.00 19.20 -35.18
C GLY A 22 43.76 18.05 -34.20
N ALA A 23 44.79 17.24 -33.97
CA ALA A 23 44.92 16.31 -32.85
C ALA A 23 45.05 17.11 -31.54
N ALA A 24 44.79 16.62 -30.32
CA ALA A 24 44.17 15.41 -29.79
C ALA A 24 44.23 15.53 -28.25
N ALA A 25 43.20 15.02 -27.58
CA ALA A 25 43.20 14.33 -26.27
C ALA A 25 41.72 13.98 -25.96
N ALA A 26 41.09 12.88 -26.40
CA ALA A 26 41.38 11.45 -26.21
C ALA A 26 41.72 11.14 -24.74
N THR A 27 40.88 10.46 -23.95
CA THR A 27 40.41 9.06 -24.11
C THR A 27 39.09 8.83 -23.35
N THR A 28 37.95 8.57 -24.01
CA THR A 28 37.37 7.24 -24.34
C THR A 28 37.10 6.30 -23.15
N GLY A 29 35.81 6.05 -22.88
CA GLY A 29 35.37 5.05 -21.90
C GLY A 29 33.86 4.76 -21.91
N LEU A 30 33.37 4.31 -23.07
CA LEU A 30 32.17 3.48 -23.27
C LEU A 30 30.79 4.06 -22.91
N MET A 31 30.05 4.41 -23.96
CA MET A 31 28.61 4.10 -24.00
C MET A 31 28.44 2.60 -23.72
N PHE A 32 28.10 2.24 -22.48
CA PHE A 32 27.51 0.95 -22.20
C PHE A 32 26.00 1.03 -22.44
N ILE A 33 25.63 1.19 -23.71
CA ILE A 33 24.40 0.59 -24.18
C ILE A 33 24.72 -0.91 -24.23
N LYS A 34 24.17 -1.71 -23.31
CA LYS A 34 24.26 -3.17 -23.42
C LYS A 34 23.55 -3.59 -24.72
N PRO A 35 24.25 -4.20 -25.70
CA PRO A 35 23.67 -4.61 -26.98
C PRO A 35 22.90 -5.94 -26.91
N GLU A 36 22.35 -6.29 -25.75
CA GLU A 36 21.64 -7.55 -25.51
C GLU A 36 20.25 -7.25 -24.94
N LEU A 37 19.21 -7.71 -25.66
CA LEU A 37 17.76 -7.59 -25.42
C LEU A 37 17.02 -6.42 -26.11
N VAL A 38 17.44 -6.08 -27.34
CA VAL A 38 16.46 -5.87 -28.41
C VAL A 38 15.85 -7.23 -28.77
N ARG A 39 14.94 -7.71 -27.93
CA ARG A 39 13.97 -8.76 -28.26
C ARG A 39 12.71 -8.46 -27.47
N GLY A 40 11.65 -8.15 -28.19
CA GLY A 40 10.28 -8.13 -27.70
C GLY A 40 9.67 -6.75 -27.65
N THR A 41 8.40 -6.71 -27.94
CA THR A 41 7.45 -5.63 -27.67
C THR A 41 7.60 -5.06 -26.24
N ALA A 42 6.90 -3.97 -25.89
CA ALA A 42 6.84 -3.43 -24.52
C ALA A 42 6.64 -4.50 -23.41
N ALA A 43 6.12 -5.69 -23.77
CA ALA A 43 6.01 -6.88 -22.95
C ALA A 43 7.32 -7.46 -22.40
N ASN A 44 8.48 -7.29 -23.05
CA ASN A 44 9.75 -7.85 -22.57
C ASN A 44 10.54 -6.89 -21.65
N SER A 45 10.05 -5.67 -21.44
CA SER A 45 10.66 -4.67 -20.52
C SER A 45 9.79 -4.38 -19.29
N ALA A 46 8.63 -5.03 -19.17
CA ALA A 46 7.73 -4.86 -18.03
C ALA A 46 8.31 -5.52 -16.76
N VAL A 47 8.13 -4.88 -15.61
CA VAL A 47 8.46 -5.49 -14.30
C VAL A 47 7.58 -6.71 -14.10
N ARG A 48 8.19 -7.87 -13.85
CA ARG A 48 7.47 -9.14 -13.65
C ARG A 48 7.09 -9.29 -12.18
N VAL A 49 5.80 -9.33 -11.92
CA VAL A 49 5.21 -9.27 -10.58
C VAL A 49 4.65 -10.64 -10.19
N GLY A 50 5.00 -11.10 -8.99
CA GLY A 50 4.28 -12.18 -8.30
C GLY A 50 3.24 -11.60 -7.35
N LEU A 51 2.07 -12.24 -7.23
CA LEU A 51 1.06 -11.91 -6.22
C LEU A 51 1.01 -12.98 -5.15
N LEU A 52 1.42 -12.63 -3.92
CA LEU A 52 1.28 -13.46 -2.73
C LEU A 52 0.06 -13.00 -1.91
N GLY A 53 -0.99 -13.81 -1.90
CA GLY A 53 -2.30 -13.47 -1.34
C GLY A 53 -3.28 -13.02 -2.44
N CYS A 54 -3.93 -13.99 -3.07
CA CYS A 54 -4.88 -13.87 -4.18
C CYS A 54 -6.29 -13.46 -3.72
N GLY A 55 -6.40 -12.73 -2.61
CA GLY A 55 -7.65 -12.15 -2.15
C GLY A 55 -8.12 -10.96 -3.00
N GLY A 56 -9.25 -10.36 -2.59
CA GLY A 56 -9.81 -9.19 -3.28
C GLY A 56 -8.81 -8.04 -3.41
N ARG A 57 -8.22 -7.60 -2.29
CA ARG A 57 -7.23 -6.51 -2.27
C ARG A 57 -5.97 -6.84 -3.07
N GLY A 58 -5.39 -8.03 -2.86
CA GLY A 58 -4.19 -8.44 -3.60
C GLY A 58 -4.40 -8.51 -5.12
N THR A 59 -5.53 -9.08 -5.56
CA THR A 59 -5.90 -9.14 -6.98
C THR A 59 -6.03 -7.74 -7.57
N GLU A 60 -6.62 -6.82 -6.82
CA GLU A 60 -6.81 -5.45 -7.24
C GLU A 60 -5.49 -4.66 -7.28
N ASP A 61 -4.64 -4.77 -6.26
CA ASP A 61 -3.31 -4.17 -6.22
C ASP A 61 -2.45 -4.59 -7.40
N ALA A 62 -2.41 -5.90 -7.69
CA ALA A 62 -1.66 -6.45 -8.80
C ALA A 62 -2.30 -6.09 -10.15
N SER A 63 -3.63 -5.98 -10.25
CA SER A 63 -4.30 -5.47 -11.46
C SER A 63 -3.95 -4.01 -11.73
N ASN A 64 -3.95 -3.15 -10.69
CA ASN A 64 -3.57 -1.74 -10.80
C ASN A 64 -2.10 -1.58 -11.24
N LEU A 65 -1.18 -2.45 -10.79
CA LEU A 65 0.20 -2.46 -11.28
C LEU A 65 0.30 -2.75 -12.78
N VAL A 66 -0.55 -3.63 -13.31
CA VAL A 66 -0.62 -3.90 -14.75
C VAL A 66 -1.24 -2.74 -15.51
N ASP A 67 -2.33 -2.17 -15.00
CA ASP A 67 -3.09 -1.13 -15.69
C ASP A 67 -2.39 0.22 -15.72
N THR A 68 -1.72 0.59 -14.63
CA THR A 68 -1.17 1.94 -14.43
C THR A 68 0.36 1.97 -14.39
N GLY A 69 0.98 0.90 -13.88
CA GLY A 69 2.42 0.80 -13.74
C GLY A 69 3.13 0.17 -14.94
N GLY A 70 2.40 -0.46 -15.87
CA GLY A 70 3.01 -1.18 -17.00
C GLY A 70 3.75 -2.46 -16.57
N ALA A 71 3.44 -3.00 -15.40
CA ALA A 71 3.95 -4.29 -14.93
C ALA A 71 3.20 -5.46 -15.60
N ARG A 72 3.71 -6.68 -15.39
CA ARG A 72 3.03 -7.93 -15.78
C ARG A 72 3.00 -8.89 -14.61
N VAL A 73 1.83 -9.42 -14.27
CA VAL A 73 1.71 -10.50 -13.29
C VAL A 73 2.12 -11.82 -13.94
N VAL A 74 3.15 -12.48 -13.40
CA VAL A 74 3.74 -13.71 -13.97
C VAL A 74 3.65 -14.91 -13.03
N ALA A 75 3.29 -14.70 -11.76
CA ALA A 75 3.21 -15.74 -10.75
C ALA A 75 2.12 -15.41 -9.74
N LEU A 76 1.46 -16.44 -9.23
CA LEU A 76 0.43 -16.34 -8.19
C LEU A 76 0.75 -17.32 -7.06
N ALA A 77 0.54 -16.88 -5.82
CA ALA A 77 0.72 -17.69 -4.63
C ALA A 77 -0.43 -17.42 -3.65
N ASP A 78 -1.11 -18.48 -3.23
CA ASP A 78 -2.10 -18.41 -2.17
C ASP A 78 -2.06 -19.68 -1.31
N LEU A 79 -2.59 -19.60 -0.11
CA LEU A 79 -2.79 -20.76 0.73
C LEU A 79 -3.95 -21.64 0.22
N PHE A 80 -4.96 -21.01 -0.37
CA PHE A 80 -6.20 -21.65 -0.78
C PHE A 80 -6.32 -21.76 -2.32
N GLN A 81 -6.54 -22.98 -2.81
CA GLN A 81 -6.63 -23.25 -4.25
C GLN A 81 -7.75 -22.44 -4.92
N ASP A 82 -8.91 -22.28 -4.27
CA ASP A 82 -10.04 -21.52 -4.82
C ASP A 82 -9.71 -20.03 -5.05
N GLN A 83 -8.89 -19.44 -4.17
CA GLN A 83 -8.42 -18.07 -4.31
C GLN A 83 -7.39 -17.95 -5.44
N LEU A 84 -6.49 -18.93 -5.55
CA LEU A 84 -5.50 -19.01 -6.62
C LEU A 84 -6.16 -19.12 -7.99
N ASP A 85 -7.14 -20.02 -8.13
CA ASP A 85 -7.88 -20.25 -9.39
C ASP A 85 -8.66 -19.00 -9.82
N ALA A 86 -9.32 -18.33 -8.88
CA ALA A 86 -10.07 -17.11 -9.15
C ALA A 86 -9.15 -15.97 -9.62
N ALA A 87 -8.00 -15.77 -8.96
CA ALA A 87 -7.02 -14.79 -9.39
C ALA A 87 -6.39 -15.16 -10.74
N HIS A 88 -6.08 -16.43 -10.98
CA HIS A 88 -5.54 -16.90 -12.26
C HIS A 88 -6.50 -16.60 -13.41
N ALA A 89 -7.79 -16.91 -13.25
CA ALA A 89 -8.81 -16.58 -14.26
C ALA A 89 -8.96 -15.07 -14.50
N ASN A 90 -8.74 -14.22 -13.48
CA ASN A 90 -8.73 -12.76 -13.63
C ASN A 90 -7.49 -12.32 -14.43
N PHE A 91 -6.31 -12.77 -14.05
CA PHE A 91 -5.06 -12.36 -14.69
C PHE A 91 -4.88 -12.92 -16.09
N ASP A 92 -5.43 -14.09 -16.41
CA ASP A 92 -5.47 -14.59 -17.79
C ASP A 92 -6.22 -13.63 -18.72
N LYS A 93 -7.40 -13.15 -18.29
CA LYS A 93 -8.18 -12.17 -19.05
C LYS A 93 -7.43 -10.84 -19.17
N LEU A 94 -6.86 -10.35 -18.06
CA LEU A 94 -6.14 -9.08 -18.05
C LEU A 94 -4.88 -9.13 -18.93
N GLN A 95 -4.10 -10.21 -18.83
CA GLN A 95 -2.91 -10.41 -19.66
C GLN A 95 -3.28 -10.53 -21.14
N GLN A 96 -4.32 -11.29 -21.48
CA GLN A 96 -4.81 -11.38 -22.87
C GLN A 96 -5.21 -10.00 -23.41
N ALA A 97 -5.93 -9.20 -22.61
CA ALA A 97 -6.34 -7.85 -23.00
C ALA A 97 -5.14 -6.90 -23.23
N LYS A 98 -4.02 -7.12 -22.53
CA LYS A 98 -2.77 -6.37 -22.69
C LYS A 98 -1.82 -6.97 -23.75
N GLY A 99 -2.21 -8.06 -24.39
CA GLY A 99 -1.37 -8.75 -25.39
C GLY A 99 -0.18 -9.51 -24.80
N PHE A 100 -0.21 -9.85 -23.51
CA PHE A 100 0.77 -10.71 -22.87
C PHE A 100 0.42 -12.18 -23.07
N SER A 101 1.44 -13.05 -23.04
CA SER A 101 1.23 -14.50 -23.02
C SER A 101 0.54 -14.93 -21.73
N ALA A 102 -0.16 -16.06 -21.78
CA ALA A 102 -0.72 -16.70 -20.60
C ALA A 102 0.37 -16.96 -19.54
N MET A 103 -0.05 -17.03 -18.28
CA MET A 103 0.85 -17.37 -17.18
C MET A 103 1.33 -18.82 -17.34
N ASP A 104 2.60 -19.07 -17.02
CA ASP A 104 3.13 -20.44 -17.01
C ASP A 104 2.53 -21.18 -15.80
N PRO A 105 1.90 -22.35 -15.98
CA PRO A 105 1.32 -23.13 -14.87
C PRO A 105 2.32 -23.47 -13.76
N SER A 106 3.63 -23.53 -14.05
CA SER A 106 4.68 -23.73 -13.05
C SER A 106 4.89 -22.54 -12.11
N GLN A 107 4.26 -21.40 -12.40
CA GLN A 107 4.28 -20.18 -11.59
C GLN A 107 3.02 -20.01 -10.72
N LEU A 108 2.24 -21.08 -10.58
CA LEU A 108 1.10 -21.16 -9.67
C LEU A 108 1.51 -21.96 -8.43
N PHE A 109 1.62 -21.27 -7.30
CA PHE A 109 2.08 -21.84 -6.04
C PHE A 109 0.93 -21.91 -5.05
N VAL A 110 0.72 -23.07 -4.43
CA VAL A 110 -0.36 -23.26 -3.45
C VAL A 110 0.17 -23.83 -2.14
N GLY A 111 -0.36 -23.35 -1.02
CA GLY A 111 -0.09 -23.90 0.29
C GLY A 111 0.91 -23.09 1.13
N PRO A 112 1.31 -23.62 2.30
CA PRO A 112 2.05 -22.86 3.30
C PRO A 112 3.47 -22.46 2.87
N ASN A 113 4.07 -23.14 1.90
CA ASN A 113 5.40 -22.83 1.38
C ASN A 113 5.37 -21.98 0.10
N ALA A 114 4.20 -21.61 -0.40
CA ALA A 114 4.04 -20.89 -1.67
C ALA A 114 4.82 -19.56 -1.70
N PHE A 115 4.96 -18.87 -0.56
CA PHE A 115 5.75 -17.65 -0.47
C PHE A 115 7.25 -17.87 -0.70
N HIS A 116 7.81 -18.99 -0.23
CA HIS A 116 9.20 -19.35 -0.46
C HIS A 116 9.43 -19.78 -1.91
N GLU A 117 8.52 -20.57 -2.47
CA GLU A 117 8.57 -21.02 -3.86
C GLU A 117 8.50 -19.84 -4.84
N MET A 118 7.56 -18.91 -4.61
CA MET A 118 7.45 -17.68 -5.39
C MET A 118 8.71 -16.80 -5.25
N ALA A 119 9.23 -16.60 -4.02
CA ALA A 119 10.44 -15.81 -3.81
C ALA A 119 11.66 -16.40 -4.53
N ALA A 120 11.75 -17.73 -4.63
CA ALA A 120 12.82 -18.43 -5.34
C ALA A 120 12.69 -18.39 -6.87
N SER A 121 11.52 -18.02 -7.41
CA SER A 121 11.31 -17.98 -8.85
C SER A 121 12.22 -16.96 -9.55
N LYS A 122 12.87 -17.38 -10.62
CA LYS A 122 13.67 -16.50 -11.51
C LYS A 122 12.78 -15.68 -12.44
N GLU A 123 11.50 -16.02 -12.52
CA GLU A 123 10.54 -15.30 -13.35
C GLU A 123 10.00 -14.04 -12.70
N VAL A 124 10.17 -13.89 -11.38
CA VAL A 124 9.62 -12.78 -10.60
C VAL A 124 10.69 -11.75 -10.28
N ASP A 125 10.41 -10.46 -10.51
CA ASP A 125 11.28 -9.33 -10.16
C ASP A 125 10.79 -8.63 -8.87
N ALA A 126 9.47 -8.54 -8.70
CA ALA A 126 8.81 -7.90 -7.56
C ALA A 126 7.64 -8.75 -7.04
N ILE A 127 7.35 -8.69 -5.74
CA ILE A 127 6.22 -9.41 -5.15
C ILE A 127 5.30 -8.44 -4.43
N VAL A 128 4.01 -8.52 -4.76
CA VAL A 128 2.91 -7.93 -3.98
C VAL A 128 2.57 -8.89 -2.85
N ILE A 129 2.67 -8.44 -1.61
CA ILE A 129 2.30 -9.21 -0.42
C ILE A 129 0.98 -8.63 0.12
N ALA A 130 -0.10 -9.39 -0.04
CA ALA A 130 -1.46 -9.05 0.37
C ALA A 130 -2.12 -10.18 1.19
N THR A 131 -1.29 -10.85 2.00
CA THR A 131 -1.70 -11.91 2.94
C THR A 131 -2.28 -11.31 4.22
N PRO A 132 -2.81 -12.11 5.17
CA PRO A 132 -3.16 -11.57 6.48
C PRO A 132 -1.95 -10.92 7.18
N PRO A 133 -2.10 -9.75 7.83
CA PRO A 133 -0.97 -8.97 8.34
C PRO A 133 -0.03 -9.67 9.31
N TYR A 134 -0.51 -10.65 10.07
CA TYR A 134 0.34 -11.49 10.91
C TYR A 134 1.52 -12.12 10.14
N PHE A 135 1.30 -12.50 8.88
CA PHE A 135 2.32 -13.16 8.07
C PHE A 135 3.27 -12.17 7.36
N HIS A 136 2.96 -10.88 7.36
CA HIS A 136 3.73 -9.86 6.63
C HIS A 136 5.22 -9.85 6.99
N PRO A 137 5.64 -9.87 8.27
CA PRO A 137 7.07 -9.87 8.61
C PRO A 137 7.82 -11.10 8.07
N GLN A 138 7.18 -12.28 8.05
CA GLN A 138 7.78 -13.50 7.52
C GLN A 138 7.88 -13.46 6.00
N HIS A 139 6.80 -13.05 5.33
CA HIS A 139 6.75 -12.99 3.88
C HIS A 139 7.74 -11.94 3.34
N VAL A 140 7.78 -10.74 3.92
CA VAL A 140 8.70 -9.69 3.47
C VAL A 140 10.16 -10.06 3.72
N GLU A 141 10.47 -10.77 4.81
CA GLU A 141 11.81 -11.32 5.04
C GLU A 141 12.24 -12.24 3.91
N ALA A 142 11.39 -13.22 3.55
CA ALA A 142 11.71 -14.20 2.51
C ALA A 142 11.90 -13.53 1.14
N VAL A 143 11.05 -12.56 0.80
CA VAL A 143 11.11 -11.84 -0.47
C VAL A 143 12.36 -10.95 -0.55
N VAL A 144 12.67 -10.19 0.50
CA VAL A 144 13.89 -9.34 0.55
C VAL A 144 15.14 -10.20 0.55
N ALA A 145 15.17 -11.31 1.28
CA ALA A 145 16.30 -12.24 1.29
C ALA A 145 16.55 -12.88 -0.08
N ALA A 146 15.50 -13.07 -0.88
CA ALA A 146 15.60 -13.54 -2.27
C ALA A 146 15.98 -12.44 -3.28
N GLY A 147 16.20 -11.20 -2.83
CA GLY A 147 16.62 -10.10 -3.69
C GLY A 147 15.52 -9.57 -4.60
N LYS A 148 14.25 -9.66 -4.17
CA LYS A 148 13.09 -9.20 -4.95
C LYS A 148 12.53 -7.88 -4.41
N HIS A 149 12.01 -7.04 -5.29
CA HIS A 149 11.29 -5.83 -4.87
C HIS A 149 9.98 -6.20 -4.16
N VAL A 150 9.50 -5.33 -3.28
CA VAL A 150 8.34 -5.60 -2.43
C VAL A 150 7.32 -4.46 -2.54
N TYR A 151 6.08 -4.82 -2.83
CA TYR A 151 4.93 -4.01 -2.45
C TYR A 151 4.21 -4.72 -1.31
N LEU A 152 4.26 -4.17 -0.10
CA LEU A 152 3.69 -4.78 1.10
C LEU A 152 2.40 -4.06 1.48
N GLU A 153 1.27 -4.76 1.49
CA GLU A 153 0.04 -4.17 2.00
C GLU A 153 0.15 -3.81 3.49
N LYS A 154 -0.61 -2.80 3.88
CA LYS A 154 -0.70 -2.38 5.28
C LYS A 154 -1.62 -3.34 6.05
N PRO A 155 -1.49 -3.39 7.39
CA PRO A 155 -0.36 -2.95 8.20
C PRO A 155 0.84 -3.88 8.03
N VAL A 156 2.06 -3.40 8.26
CA VAL A 156 3.27 -4.22 8.06
C VAL A 156 3.46 -5.35 9.09
N GLY A 157 2.69 -5.31 10.18
CA GLY A 157 2.68 -6.31 11.24
C GLY A 157 1.59 -5.99 12.26
N VAL A 158 1.29 -6.95 13.14
CA VAL A 158 0.20 -6.85 14.13
C VAL A 158 0.68 -6.65 15.56
N ASP A 159 1.97 -6.80 15.82
CA ASP A 159 2.61 -6.63 17.12
C ASP A 159 3.98 -5.94 17.01
N VAL A 160 4.51 -5.53 18.16
CA VAL A 160 5.76 -4.75 18.27
C VAL A 160 6.97 -5.55 17.76
N PRO A 161 7.15 -6.84 18.10
CA PRO A 161 8.21 -7.66 17.51
C PRO A 161 8.14 -7.73 15.98
N GLY A 162 6.96 -7.94 15.41
CA GLY A 162 6.73 -7.97 13.96
C GLY A 162 7.06 -6.64 13.28
N ALA A 163 6.60 -5.51 13.84
CA ALA A 163 6.91 -4.18 13.33
C ALA A 163 8.43 -3.89 13.37
N LYS A 164 9.11 -4.21 14.47
CA LYS A 164 10.58 -4.10 14.59
C LYS A 164 11.30 -4.96 13.57
N LYS A 165 10.80 -6.18 13.34
CA LYS A 165 11.36 -7.09 12.34
C LYS A 165 11.29 -6.47 10.94
N VAL A 166 10.17 -5.83 10.58
CA VAL A 166 10.04 -5.12 9.29
C VAL A 166 10.98 -3.93 9.19
N ILE A 167 11.20 -3.16 10.26
CA ILE A 167 12.21 -2.08 10.29
C ILE A 167 13.59 -2.64 9.93
N GLU A 168 14.00 -3.76 10.55
CA GLU A 168 15.30 -4.38 10.28
C GLU A 168 15.40 -4.97 8.86
N ILE A 169 14.30 -5.51 8.32
CA ILE A 169 14.23 -5.96 6.93
C ILE A 169 14.41 -4.77 5.97
N GLY A 170 13.73 -3.65 6.26
CA GLY A 170 13.88 -2.40 5.52
C GLY A 170 15.33 -1.94 5.45
N LYS A 171 16.05 -1.92 6.57
CA LYS A 171 17.48 -1.56 6.59
C LYS A 171 18.33 -2.42 5.66
N ARG A 172 17.99 -3.70 5.47
CA ARG A 172 18.72 -4.59 4.55
C ARG A 172 18.38 -4.35 3.08
N ALA A 173 17.16 -3.92 2.79
CA ALA A 173 16.67 -3.55 1.46
C ALA A 173 17.16 -2.17 1.00
N GLU A 174 17.51 -1.28 1.94
CA GLU A 174 17.93 0.11 1.68
C GLU A 174 18.98 0.22 0.56
N GLY A 175 18.69 1.03 -0.46
CA GLY A 175 19.55 1.26 -1.63
C GLY A 175 19.71 0.06 -2.57
N LYS A 176 19.04 -1.08 -2.33
CA LYS A 176 19.15 -2.31 -3.13
C LYS A 176 17.83 -2.72 -3.76
N LEU A 177 16.73 -2.52 -3.06
CA LEU A 177 15.39 -2.98 -3.47
C LEU A 177 14.37 -1.90 -3.12
N SER A 178 13.45 -1.60 -4.04
CA SER A 178 12.21 -0.93 -3.68
C SER A 178 11.39 -1.78 -2.70
N LEU A 179 11.01 -1.16 -1.59
CA LEU A 179 10.09 -1.69 -0.58
C LEU A 179 9.05 -0.61 -0.27
N ASP A 180 7.89 -0.72 -0.91
CA ASP A 180 6.74 0.16 -0.67
C ASP A 180 5.76 -0.49 0.30
N VAL A 181 5.08 0.36 1.08
CA VAL A 181 3.97 -0.05 1.96
C VAL A 181 2.67 0.50 1.37
N GLY A 182 1.57 -0.23 1.51
CA GLY A 182 0.24 0.06 0.97
C GLY A 182 -0.48 1.30 1.52
N PHE A 183 0.24 2.39 1.79
CA PHE A 183 -0.31 3.70 2.13
C PHE A 183 -0.48 4.57 0.89
N GLN A 184 -1.46 4.22 0.07
CA GLN A 184 -1.76 4.87 -1.21
C GLN A 184 -2.07 6.37 -1.10
N ILE A 185 -2.60 6.83 0.05
CA ILE A 185 -3.00 8.23 0.25
C ILE A 185 -1.79 9.18 0.19
N ARG A 186 -0.60 8.67 0.49
CA ARG A 186 0.65 9.44 0.45
C ARG A 186 1.14 9.75 -0.97
N ASP A 187 0.53 9.11 -1.96
CA ASP A 187 0.76 9.34 -3.39
C ASP A 187 -0.49 9.99 -4.04
N CYS A 188 -1.52 10.30 -3.24
CA CYS A 188 -2.76 10.91 -3.71
C CYS A 188 -2.61 12.43 -3.90
N PRO A 189 -2.71 12.97 -5.13
CA PRO A 189 -2.41 14.37 -5.42
C PRO A 189 -3.09 15.42 -4.51
N PRO A 190 -4.41 15.36 -4.22
CA PRO A 190 -5.03 16.33 -3.31
C PRO A 190 -4.46 16.28 -1.89
N PHE A 191 -4.17 15.10 -1.34
CA PHE A 191 -3.59 14.96 -0.01
C PHE A 191 -2.13 15.42 0.01
N VAL A 192 -1.34 15.06 -1.00
CA VAL A 192 0.06 15.49 -1.16
C VAL A 192 0.15 17.01 -1.20
N GLU A 193 -0.68 17.68 -2.01
CA GLU A 193 -0.67 19.14 -2.10
C GLU A 193 -1.13 19.82 -0.81
N MET A 194 -2.16 19.28 -0.15
CA MET A 194 -2.62 19.78 1.14
C MET A 194 -1.51 19.71 2.19
N VAL A 195 -0.88 18.54 2.34
CA VAL A 195 0.19 18.32 3.33
C VAL A 195 1.40 19.21 3.03
N ARG A 196 1.76 19.37 1.75
CA ARG A 196 2.82 20.29 1.33
C ARG A 196 2.54 21.73 1.78
N ARG A 197 1.29 22.19 1.69
CA ARG A 197 0.87 23.54 2.16
C ARG A 197 0.89 23.64 3.68
N ILE A 198 0.43 22.62 4.39
CA ILE A 198 0.48 22.56 5.86
C ILE A 198 1.93 22.66 6.34
N HIS A 199 2.83 21.85 5.78
CA HIS A 199 4.27 21.90 6.08
C HIS A 199 4.93 23.22 5.64
N GLY A 200 4.35 23.90 4.64
CA GLY A 200 4.70 25.26 4.25
C GLY A 200 4.23 26.35 5.22
N GLY A 201 3.46 26.01 6.26
CA GLY A 201 3.02 26.93 7.31
C GLY A 201 1.60 27.47 7.14
N ALA A 202 0.80 26.94 6.21
CA ALA A 202 -0.55 27.42 5.92
C ALA A 202 -1.51 27.35 7.13
N LEU A 203 -1.27 26.46 8.10
CA LEU A 203 -2.03 26.38 9.34
C LEU A 203 -1.40 27.16 10.51
N GLY A 204 -0.17 27.68 10.35
CA GLY A 204 0.64 28.17 11.46
C GLY A 204 0.99 27.02 12.43
N LYS A 205 0.96 27.29 13.74
CA LYS A 205 1.16 26.24 14.75
C LYS A 205 -0.13 25.44 14.89
N ILE A 206 -0.09 24.13 14.64
CA ILE A 206 -1.21 23.23 14.90
C ILE A 206 -1.42 23.13 16.42
N ALA A 207 -2.66 23.30 16.87
CA ALA A 207 -3.05 23.27 18.28
C ALA A 207 -3.73 21.94 18.66
N CYS A 208 -4.59 21.42 17.79
CA CYS A 208 -5.28 20.14 17.97
C CYS A 208 -5.84 19.64 16.63
N GLY A 209 -6.42 18.45 16.64
CA GLY A 209 -7.12 17.89 15.49
C GLY A 209 -8.13 16.82 15.86
N GLU A 210 -8.92 16.47 14.87
CA GLU A 210 -9.98 15.45 14.94
C GLU A 210 -9.84 14.54 13.72
N ALA A 211 -10.02 13.25 13.92
CA ALA A 211 -10.00 12.27 12.86
C ALA A 211 -11.05 11.19 13.10
N TYR A 212 -11.59 10.59 12.04
CA TYR A 212 -12.53 9.50 12.19
C TYR A 212 -12.53 8.54 11.01
N TYR A 213 -12.89 7.29 11.30
CA TYR A 213 -13.13 6.25 10.31
C TYR A 213 -14.44 5.54 10.64
N LEU A 214 -15.54 6.04 10.10
CA LEU A 214 -16.88 5.52 10.34
C LEU A 214 -17.29 4.63 9.18
N THR A 215 -17.38 3.32 9.41
CA THR A 215 -17.73 2.38 8.33
C THR A 215 -18.61 1.24 8.82
N GLY A 216 -19.17 0.55 7.83
CA GLY A 216 -20.03 -0.59 8.04
C GLY A 216 -19.30 -1.85 8.44
N TYR A 217 -20.09 -2.86 8.76
CA TYR A 217 -19.59 -4.22 8.95
C TYR A 217 -19.02 -4.76 7.63
N ILE A 218 -17.94 -5.54 7.70
CA ILE A 218 -17.38 -6.23 6.53
C ILE A 218 -18.03 -7.61 6.46
N ASP A 219 -18.95 -7.79 5.51
CA ASP A 219 -19.57 -9.09 5.31
C ASP A 219 -18.57 -10.11 4.75
N ARG A 220 -18.57 -11.31 5.34
CA ARG A 220 -17.68 -12.42 4.95
C ARG A 220 -18.53 -13.66 4.66
N PRO A 221 -18.18 -14.46 3.64
CA PRO A 221 -18.86 -15.72 3.38
C PRO A 221 -18.86 -16.64 4.61
N ALA A 222 -19.87 -17.50 4.73
CA ALA A 222 -19.96 -18.40 5.88
C ALA A 222 -18.98 -19.59 5.82
N TRP A 223 -18.41 -19.89 4.65
CA TRP A 223 -17.59 -21.07 4.33
C TRP A 223 -18.06 -22.35 5.03
N PRO A 224 -19.28 -22.86 4.72
CA PRO A 224 -19.90 -23.95 5.47
C PRO A 224 -19.05 -25.23 5.47
N SER A 225 -18.33 -25.51 4.38
CA SER A 225 -17.46 -26.67 4.21
C SER A 225 -16.08 -26.53 4.84
N ALA A 226 -15.67 -25.33 5.24
CA ALA A 226 -14.35 -25.09 5.83
C ALA A 226 -14.27 -25.61 7.26
N SER A 227 -13.13 -26.19 7.61
CA SER A 227 -12.80 -26.53 9.00
C SER A 227 -12.81 -25.28 9.90
N PRO A 228 -12.95 -25.39 11.22
CA PRO A 228 -12.91 -24.22 12.11
C PRO A 228 -11.64 -23.37 11.96
N ALA A 229 -10.47 -24.01 11.81
CA ALA A 229 -9.20 -23.32 11.63
C ALA A 229 -9.11 -22.60 10.27
N GLU A 230 -9.55 -23.26 9.20
CA GLU A 230 -9.63 -22.66 7.88
C GLU A 230 -10.60 -21.48 7.85
N ARG A 231 -11.80 -21.64 8.43
CA ARG A 231 -12.81 -20.59 8.52
C ARG A 231 -12.29 -19.38 9.28
N ARG A 232 -11.58 -19.60 10.39
CA ARG A 232 -10.93 -18.53 11.16
C ARG A 232 -9.93 -17.75 10.30
N LEU A 233 -9.08 -18.44 9.54
CA LEU A 233 -8.10 -17.79 8.66
C LEU A 233 -8.73 -17.12 7.44
N ARG A 234 -9.72 -17.74 6.81
CA ARG A 234 -10.51 -17.08 5.75
C ARG A 234 -11.22 -15.83 6.29
N ASN A 235 -11.58 -15.83 7.57
CA ASN A 235 -12.18 -14.71 8.27
C ASN A 235 -11.17 -13.82 9.04
N TRP A 236 -9.88 -13.84 8.64
CA TRP A 236 -8.78 -13.21 9.38
C TRP A 236 -9.00 -11.75 9.77
N VAL A 237 -9.74 -10.97 8.98
CA VAL A 237 -9.98 -9.53 9.22
C VAL A 237 -10.67 -9.27 10.57
N HIS A 238 -11.44 -10.25 11.06
CA HIS A 238 -12.13 -10.19 12.35
C HIS A 238 -11.37 -10.89 13.50
N ASP A 239 -10.17 -11.42 13.22
CA ASP A 239 -9.30 -12.05 14.21
C ASP A 239 -8.14 -11.15 14.57
N ARG A 240 -8.05 -10.75 15.84
CA ARG A 240 -7.07 -9.80 16.35
C ARG A 240 -5.64 -10.30 16.20
N ALA A 241 -5.40 -11.61 16.30
CA ALA A 241 -4.07 -12.17 16.11
C ALA A 241 -3.64 -12.16 14.66
N LEU A 242 -4.59 -12.27 13.71
CA LEU A 242 -4.29 -12.28 12.28
C LEU A 242 -4.30 -10.87 11.64
N SER A 243 -5.19 -9.99 12.07
CA SER A 243 -5.38 -8.64 11.51
C SER A 243 -4.76 -7.51 12.34
N GLY A 244 -4.63 -7.72 13.66
CA GLY A 244 -4.25 -6.67 14.60
C GLY A 244 -5.43 -5.84 15.12
N ASP A 245 -6.68 -6.22 14.83
CA ASP A 245 -7.92 -5.45 15.11
C ASP A 245 -8.15 -4.29 14.12
N ILE A 246 -9.37 -3.75 14.09
CA ILE A 246 -9.80 -2.71 13.14
C ILE A 246 -8.95 -1.44 13.24
N ILE A 247 -8.38 -1.16 14.42
CA ILE A 247 -7.55 0.03 14.61
C ILE A 247 -6.19 -0.10 13.92
N VAL A 248 -5.62 -1.30 13.86
CA VAL A 248 -4.34 -1.58 13.20
C VAL A 248 -4.54 -1.91 11.73
N GLU A 249 -5.61 -2.64 11.38
CA GLU A 249 -5.86 -3.09 10.01
C GLU A 249 -6.48 -1.97 9.16
N GLN A 250 -7.57 -1.37 9.63
CA GLN A 250 -8.40 -0.47 8.82
C GLN A 250 -8.14 1.01 9.14
N ASN A 251 -8.14 1.37 10.42
CA ASN A 251 -8.03 2.78 10.84
C ASN A 251 -6.63 3.36 10.64
N ILE A 252 -5.64 2.50 10.39
CA ILE A 252 -4.26 2.91 10.12
C ILE A 252 -4.14 3.90 8.96
N HIS A 253 -5.05 3.88 7.96
CA HIS A 253 -5.05 4.88 6.89
C HIS A 253 -5.14 6.32 7.44
N VAL A 254 -6.04 6.54 8.39
CA VAL A 254 -6.31 7.85 8.99
C VAL A 254 -5.20 8.23 9.97
N ILE A 255 -4.77 7.27 10.79
CA ILE A 255 -3.70 7.48 11.77
C ILE A 255 -2.36 7.77 11.07
N ASP A 256 -2.10 7.17 9.92
CA ASP A 256 -0.93 7.44 9.08
C ASP A 256 -0.94 8.88 8.51
N ILE A 257 -2.11 9.42 8.14
CA ILE A 257 -2.26 10.82 7.72
C ILE A 257 -1.95 11.76 8.89
N CYS A 258 -2.44 11.46 10.09
CA CYS A 258 -2.10 12.22 11.30
C CYS A 258 -0.59 12.25 11.54
N ASN A 259 0.07 11.09 11.50
CA ASN A 259 1.52 11.01 11.61
C ASN A 259 2.24 11.83 10.52
N TRP A 260 1.69 11.82 9.29
CA TRP A 260 2.27 12.55 8.16
C TRP A 260 2.17 14.07 8.31
N VAL A 261 0.98 14.57 8.64
CA VAL A 261 0.70 15.99 8.81
C VAL A 261 1.56 16.56 9.94
N LEU A 262 1.64 15.84 11.06
CA LEU A 262 2.40 16.27 12.24
C LEU A 262 3.90 15.96 12.17
N GLN A 263 4.34 15.21 11.16
CA GLN A 263 5.75 14.77 10.99
C GLN A 263 6.31 14.06 12.23
N ALA A 264 5.46 13.34 12.95
CA ALA A 264 5.80 12.66 14.20
C ALA A 264 4.83 11.51 14.45
N HIS A 265 5.23 10.58 15.32
CA HIS A 265 4.32 9.62 15.94
C HIS A 265 3.79 10.16 17.29
N PRO A 266 2.65 9.65 17.79
CA PRO A 266 2.18 9.99 19.12
C PRO A 266 3.12 9.48 20.22
N LEU A 267 3.21 10.24 21.31
CA LEU A 267 3.97 9.93 22.52
C LEU A 267 3.17 9.07 23.51
N LYS A 268 1.84 9.18 23.48
CA LYS A 268 0.91 8.47 24.37
C LYS A 268 -0.46 8.33 23.71
N ALA A 269 -1.19 7.26 24.03
CA ALA A 269 -2.61 7.13 23.70
C ALA A 269 -3.45 6.81 24.95
N SER A 270 -4.64 7.40 25.01
CA SER A 270 -5.75 7.01 25.88
C SER A 270 -6.88 6.49 25.01
N ALA A 271 -7.37 5.28 25.23
CA ALA A 271 -8.35 4.70 24.34
C ALA A 271 -9.41 3.87 25.07
N THR A 272 -10.59 3.81 24.47
CA THR A 272 -11.65 2.86 24.82
C THR A 272 -12.18 2.24 23.54
N GLY A 273 -12.78 1.07 23.67
CA GLY A 273 -13.43 0.39 22.56
C GLY A 273 -14.25 -0.77 23.06
N SER A 274 -15.04 -1.38 22.18
CA SER A 274 -15.85 -2.54 22.53
C SER A 274 -16.20 -3.37 21.31
N ARG A 275 -16.69 -4.59 21.55
CA ARG A 275 -17.32 -5.45 20.54
C ARG A 275 -18.79 -5.10 20.28
N LEU A 276 -19.32 -4.01 20.86
CA LEU A 276 -20.71 -3.63 20.64
C LEU A 276 -20.97 -3.37 19.15
N GLY A 277 -22.10 -3.89 18.65
CA GLY A 277 -22.47 -3.83 17.23
C GLY A 277 -21.94 -4.98 16.37
N ARG A 278 -20.97 -5.78 16.84
CA ARG A 278 -20.47 -6.97 16.13
C ARG A 278 -21.38 -8.19 16.34
N PRO A 279 -21.52 -9.09 15.36
CA PRO A 279 -22.09 -10.42 15.57
C PRO A 279 -21.33 -11.20 16.66
N ALA A 280 -22.03 -12.09 17.38
CA ALA A 280 -21.42 -12.82 18.50
C ALA A 280 -20.30 -13.79 18.06
N ASN A 281 -20.42 -14.37 16.85
CA ASN A 281 -19.57 -15.47 16.38
C ASN A 281 -18.70 -15.07 15.17
N ASP A 282 -18.33 -13.80 15.03
CA ASP A 282 -17.56 -13.29 13.88
C ASP A 282 -16.05 -13.19 14.11
N GLY A 283 -15.55 -13.34 15.34
CA GLY A 283 -14.14 -13.13 15.68
C GLY A 283 -13.99 -12.51 17.07
N ASP A 284 -12.85 -11.87 17.34
CA ASP A 284 -12.52 -11.27 18.64
C ASP A 284 -12.14 -9.77 18.57
N CYS A 285 -12.09 -9.19 17.37
CA CYS A 285 -11.83 -7.76 17.14
C CYS A 285 -12.90 -6.86 17.74
N TYR A 286 -12.53 -5.66 18.19
CA TYR A 286 -13.50 -4.63 18.53
C TYR A 286 -14.28 -4.15 17.29
N GLY A 287 -15.43 -3.53 17.55
CA GLY A 287 -16.29 -2.90 16.53
C GLY A 287 -16.15 -1.38 16.51
N ASN A 288 -15.66 -0.76 17.58
CA ASN A 288 -15.40 0.68 17.67
C ASN A 288 -14.17 0.99 18.50
N TYR A 289 -13.61 2.17 18.26
CA TYR A 289 -12.60 2.81 19.09
C TYR A 289 -12.92 4.29 19.30
N ASN A 290 -12.60 4.81 20.48
CA ASN A 290 -12.50 6.23 20.80
C ASN A 290 -11.13 6.47 21.44
N VAL A 291 -10.32 7.33 20.85
CA VAL A 291 -8.90 7.50 21.19
C VAL A 291 -8.56 8.97 21.29
N VAL A 292 -7.70 9.32 22.25
CA VAL A 292 -6.94 10.56 22.26
C VAL A 292 -5.47 10.20 22.09
N PHE A 293 -4.86 10.70 21.01
CA PHE A 293 -3.44 10.60 20.76
C PHE A 293 -2.75 11.90 21.16
N HIS A 294 -1.74 11.79 22.02
CA HIS A 294 -0.92 12.92 22.42
C HIS A 294 0.35 12.93 21.58
N TYR A 295 0.52 13.94 20.74
CA TYR A 295 1.71 14.15 19.90
C TYR A 295 2.71 15.10 20.58
N PRO A 296 3.92 15.24 20.02
CA PRO A 296 4.86 16.29 20.45
C PRO A 296 4.24 17.70 20.44
N ASP A 297 4.88 18.62 21.16
CA ASP A 297 4.49 20.04 21.27
C ASP A 297 3.11 20.31 21.88
N GLY A 298 2.53 19.31 22.55
CA GLY A 298 1.25 19.42 23.25
C GLY A 298 0.04 19.35 22.33
N VAL A 299 0.19 18.78 21.13
CA VAL A 299 -0.90 18.62 20.17
C VAL A 299 -1.65 17.32 20.46
N ASP A 300 -2.96 17.44 20.66
CA ASP A 300 -3.84 16.29 20.83
C ASP A 300 -4.68 16.07 19.57
N ILE A 301 -4.79 14.80 19.15
CA ILE A 301 -5.67 14.35 18.07
C ILE A 301 -6.72 13.40 18.65
N THR A 302 -7.99 13.74 18.51
CA THR A 302 -9.09 12.81 18.81
C THR A 302 -9.32 11.89 17.62
N PHE A 303 -9.55 10.62 17.87
CA PHE A 303 -9.90 9.65 16.84
C PHE A 303 -11.11 8.81 17.25
N SER A 304 -12.06 8.62 16.35
CA SER A 304 -13.19 7.71 16.56
C SER A 304 -13.40 6.78 15.36
N SER A 305 -13.84 5.55 15.60
CA SER A 305 -14.15 4.62 14.52
C SER A 305 -15.29 3.67 14.80
N THR A 306 -15.90 3.21 13.72
CA THR A 306 -16.86 2.09 13.72
C THR A 306 -16.55 1.15 12.57
N GLN A 307 -16.80 -0.15 12.77
CA GLN A 307 -16.82 -1.19 11.74
C GLN A 307 -18.03 -2.13 11.99
N PHE A 308 -19.19 -1.51 12.13
CA PHE A 308 -20.50 -2.17 12.28
C PHE A 308 -21.66 -1.29 11.86
N ALA A 309 -21.42 -0.02 11.50
CA ALA A 309 -22.48 0.93 11.19
C ALA A 309 -23.35 0.43 10.04
N LYS A 310 -24.64 0.79 10.03
CA LYS A 310 -25.55 0.44 8.94
C LYS A 310 -25.87 1.70 8.13
N GLY A 311 -25.62 1.65 6.82
CA GLY A 311 -25.95 2.75 5.90
C GLY A 311 -25.17 4.05 6.13
N TRP A 312 -24.08 4.01 6.90
CA TRP A 312 -23.23 5.17 7.12
C TRP A 312 -21.78 4.85 6.79
N TRP A 313 -21.14 5.80 6.11
CA TRP A 313 -19.74 5.77 5.76
C TRP A 313 -19.22 7.21 5.78
N ASP A 314 -18.14 7.46 6.51
CA ASP A 314 -17.47 8.76 6.52
C ASP A 314 -16.04 8.60 7.07
N VAL A 315 -15.07 9.21 6.39
CA VAL A 315 -13.64 9.14 6.75
C VAL A 315 -13.02 10.50 6.49
N SER A 316 -12.37 11.08 7.51
CA SER A 316 -11.80 12.42 7.42
C SER A 316 -10.82 12.70 8.55
N GLU A 317 -9.94 13.68 8.30
CA GLU A 317 -9.14 14.36 9.31
C GLU A 317 -9.35 15.88 9.21
N ARG A 318 -9.19 16.54 10.36
CA ARG A 318 -9.24 17.98 10.51
C ARG A 318 -8.15 18.43 11.47
N PHE A 319 -7.36 19.40 11.05
CA PHE A 319 -6.32 19.99 11.88
C PHE A 319 -6.60 21.47 12.08
N PHE A 320 -6.51 21.93 13.31
CA PHE A 320 -6.76 23.32 13.70
C PHE A 320 -5.44 23.96 14.09
N GLY A 321 -5.03 24.98 13.35
CA GLY A 321 -3.84 25.75 13.66
C GLY A 321 -4.14 27.23 13.86
N THR A 322 -3.13 27.97 14.30
CA THR A 322 -3.24 29.40 14.64
C THR A 322 -3.59 30.29 13.45
N LYS A 323 -3.43 29.83 12.20
CA LYS A 323 -3.72 30.60 10.97
C LYS A 323 -4.81 30.00 10.10
N GLY A 324 -5.30 28.80 10.42
CA GLY A 324 -6.24 28.11 9.56
C GLY A 324 -6.64 26.72 10.03
N THR A 325 -7.50 26.09 9.25
CA THR A 325 -8.01 24.74 9.48
C THR A 325 -7.95 23.96 8.17
N SER A 326 -7.45 22.73 8.21
CA SER A 326 -7.53 21.81 7.06
C SER A 326 -8.67 20.81 7.22
N LEU A 327 -9.26 20.36 6.13
CA LEU A 327 -10.21 19.24 6.07
C LEU A 327 -9.79 18.30 4.95
N SER A 328 -9.61 17.02 5.27
CA SER A 328 -9.20 15.99 4.32
C SER A 328 -10.17 14.81 4.28
N PRO A 329 -11.43 15.03 3.88
CA PRO A 329 -12.39 13.96 3.84
C PRO A 329 -12.13 13.11 2.60
N TYR A 330 -12.46 11.82 2.67
CA TYR A 330 -12.40 10.98 1.48
C TYR A 330 -13.42 11.44 0.43
N HIS A 331 -14.57 12.00 0.83
CA HIS A 331 -15.57 12.59 -0.07
C HIS A 331 -15.95 14.01 0.34
N GLY A 332 -16.29 14.85 -0.63
CA GLY A 332 -16.59 16.26 -0.40
C GLY A 332 -15.35 17.16 -0.39
N PRO A 333 -15.49 18.41 0.10
CA PRO A 333 -14.48 19.44 -0.08
C PRO A 333 -13.20 19.13 0.71
N LEU A 334 -12.08 19.01 0.00
CA LEU A 334 -10.75 18.83 0.58
C LEU A 334 -9.95 20.13 0.42
N GLY A 335 -9.43 20.66 1.53
CA GLY A 335 -8.74 21.94 1.49
C GLY A 335 -8.30 22.50 2.85
N ILE A 336 -7.95 23.79 2.81
CA ILE A 336 -7.51 24.64 3.90
C ILE A 336 -8.35 25.91 3.87
N TRP A 337 -8.83 26.33 5.05
CA TRP A 337 -9.51 27.59 5.30
C TRP A 337 -8.70 28.42 6.30
N GLY A 338 -8.87 29.75 6.26
CA GLY A 338 -8.13 30.67 7.13
C GLY A 338 -7.36 31.70 6.32
N ASP A 339 -6.18 32.08 6.79
CA ASP A 339 -5.37 33.15 6.23
C ASP A 339 -4.83 32.81 4.82
N GLU A 340 -4.53 31.53 4.57
CA GLU A 340 -4.03 31.02 3.28
C GLU A 340 -4.99 29.96 2.69
N PRO A 341 -6.18 30.37 2.20
CA PRO A 341 -7.20 29.42 1.77
C PRO A 341 -6.79 28.70 0.48
N TRP A 342 -7.12 27.41 0.42
CA TRP A 342 -6.93 26.59 -0.76
C TRP A 342 -7.89 25.41 -0.76
N GLN A 343 -8.44 25.04 -1.92
CA GLN A 343 -9.29 23.87 -2.05
C GLN A 343 -8.92 23.13 -3.32
N TRP A 344 -8.96 21.79 -3.27
CA TRP A 344 -8.78 20.98 -4.47
C TRP A 344 -9.99 21.16 -5.39
N GLU A 345 -9.78 21.69 -6.60
CA GLU A 345 -10.85 22.07 -7.53
C GLU A 345 -11.81 20.89 -7.82
N ALA A 346 -11.25 19.70 -8.04
CA ALA A 346 -12.03 18.50 -8.35
C ALA A 346 -12.71 17.87 -7.12
N SER A 347 -12.51 18.39 -5.90
CA SER A 347 -13.18 17.89 -4.69
C SER A 347 -14.59 18.47 -4.51
N ALA A 348 -14.85 19.65 -5.06
CA ALA A 348 -16.10 20.39 -4.86
C ALA A 348 -17.32 19.73 -5.52
N THR A 349 -17.11 18.91 -6.56
CA THR A 349 -18.17 18.24 -7.35
C THR A 349 -18.35 16.76 -7.00
N LYS A 350 -17.54 16.22 -6.07
CA LYS A 350 -17.59 14.82 -5.62
C LYS A 350 -18.67 14.65 -4.55
N GLU A 351 -19.93 14.78 -4.95
CA GLU A 351 -21.12 14.66 -4.09
C GLU A 351 -21.51 13.20 -3.77
N ALA A 352 -21.03 12.23 -4.55
CA ALA A 352 -21.41 10.83 -4.39
C ALA A 352 -20.71 10.22 -3.17
N ARG A 353 -21.48 9.90 -2.12
CA ARG A 353 -21.04 8.97 -1.06
C ARG A 353 -21.18 7.54 -1.63
N ASP A 354 -20.11 6.96 -2.14
CA ASP A 354 -20.12 5.52 -2.41
C ASP A 354 -20.42 4.79 -1.09
N GLN A 355 -21.47 3.96 -1.09
CA GLN A 355 -21.95 3.30 0.13
C GLN A 355 -21.06 2.11 0.47
N GLY A 356 -19.88 2.36 1.02
CA GLY A 356 -19.06 1.31 1.64
C GLY A 356 -17.55 1.48 1.50
N PHE A 357 -16.83 0.69 2.29
CA PHE A 357 -15.39 0.49 2.08
C PHE A 357 -15.19 -0.30 0.78
N SER A 358 -14.46 0.27 -0.17
CA SER A 358 -14.02 -0.45 -1.37
C SER A 358 -12.88 -1.40 -0.97
N THR A 359 -13.21 -2.67 -0.74
CA THR A 359 -12.20 -3.75 -0.64
C THR A 359 -11.39 -3.90 -1.93
N THR A 360 -11.86 -3.25 -2.99
CA THR A 360 -11.30 -3.21 -4.33
C THR A 360 -10.74 -1.83 -4.68
N GLY A 361 -10.42 -0.94 -3.73
CA GLY A 361 -9.54 0.25 -3.90
C GLY A 361 -9.93 1.30 -4.95
N LYS A 362 -10.97 1.05 -5.75
CA LYS A 362 -11.57 1.97 -6.70
C LYS A 362 -12.44 2.93 -5.93
N PHE A 363 -12.09 4.20 -6.00
CA PHE A 363 -12.81 5.29 -5.37
C PHE A 363 -13.24 6.30 -6.42
N THR A 364 -14.50 6.75 -6.37
CA THR A 364 -14.98 7.94 -7.11
C THR A 364 -14.87 9.19 -6.23
N SER A 365 -13.83 9.24 -5.41
CA SER A 365 -13.67 10.13 -4.27
C SER A 365 -12.39 10.95 -4.37
N ASN A 366 -12.01 11.69 -3.33
CA ASN A 366 -10.70 12.34 -3.27
C ASN A 366 -9.53 11.35 -3.38
N LEU A 367 -9.77 10.04 -3.23
CA LEU A 367 -8.77 8.97 -3.35
C LEU A 367 -8.69 8.32 -4.74
N GLU A 368 -9.42 8.82 -5.74
CA GLU A 368 -9.49 8.25 -7.09
C GLU A 368 -8.13 7.94 -7.72
N GLN A 369 -7.14 8.81 -7.47
CA GLN A 369 -5.79 8.69 -8.01
C GLN A 369 -4.79 8.04 -7.04
N ALA A 370 -5.21 7.70 -5.81
CA ALA A 370 -4.30 7.23 -4.78
C ALA A 370 -3.63 5.89 -5.16
N ASP A 371 -4.40 4.86 -5.49
CA ASP A 371 -3.85 3.56 -5.91
C ASP A 371 -3.10 3.63 -7.26
N PRO A 372 -3.64 4.27 -8.33
CA PRO A 372 -2.92 4.45 -9.59
C PRO A 372 -1.54 5.10 -9.46
N GLU A 373 -1.46 6.26 -8.79
CA GLU A 373 -0.18 6.97 -8.63
C GLU A 373 0.79 6.18 -7.75
N LYS A 374 0.29 5.52 -6.70
CA LYS A 374 1.10 4.63 -5.86
C LYS A 374 1.73 3.50 -6.66
N LYS A 375 0.96 2.82 -7.51
CA LYS A 375 1.45 1.70 -8.32
C LYS A 375 2.47 2.16 -9.36
N LYS A 376 2.20 3.28 -10.01
CA LYS A 376 3.12 3.91 -10.95
C LYS A 376 4.44 4.27 -10.29
N ALA A 377 4.40 4.97 -9.15
CA ALA A 377 5.59 5.35 -8.39
C ALA A 377 6.43 4.12 -7.99
N PHE A 378 5.79 3.03 -7.56
CA PHE A 378 6.50 1.78 -7.26
C PHE A 378 7.22 1.19 -8.48
N VAL A 379 6.55 1.07 -9.63
CA VAL A 379 7.19 0.54 -10.85
C VAL A 379 8.30 1.46 -11.36
N GLU A 380 8.09 2.78 -11.31
CA GLU A 380 9.12 3.77 -11.69
C GLU A 380 10.36 3.70 -10.79
N SER A 381 10.18 3.45 -9.49
CA SER A 381 11.30 3.29 -8.56
C SER A 381 12.21 2.11 -8.94
N ILE A 382 11.61 1.02 -9.43
CA ILE A 382 12.32 -0.17 -9.90
C ILE A 382 13.00 0.11 -11.24
N ALA A 383 12.25 0.63 -12.20
CA ALA A 383 12.73 0.86 -13.56
C ALA A 383 13.86 1.91 -13.62
N SER A 384 13.82 2.91 -12.73
CA SER A 384 14.83 3.97 -12.67
C SER A 384 16.03 3.64 -11.77
N GLY A 385 15.94 2.61 -10.93
CA GLY A 385 16.92 2.31 -9.89
C GLY A 385 16.90 3.29 -8.70
N LYS A 386 15.95 4.22 -8.66
CA LYS A 386 15.72 5.11 -7.51
C LYS A 386 14.81 4.42 -6.50
N PHE A 387 15.35 3.44 -5.82
CA PHE A 387 14.57 2.56 -4.96
C PHE A 387 13.94 3.30 -3.78
N HIS A 388 12.69 2.95 -3.49
CA HIS A 388 11.96 3.43 -2.33
C HIS A 388 12.19 2.52 -1.12
N ASN A 389 12.10 3.08 0.10
CA ASN A 389 12.02 2.28 1.30
C ASN A 389 11.05 2.89 2.30
N GLN A 390 9.91 2.23 2.48
CA GLN A 390 8.81 2.69 3.33
C GLN A 390 8.61 1.80 4.56
N ALA A 391 9.50 0.83 4.81
CA ALA A 391 9.34 -0.13 5.90
C ALA A 391 9.26 0.52 7.28
N ALA A 392 10.17 1.45 7.60
CA ALA A 392 10.21 2.10 8.91
C ALA A 392 8.97 2.95 9.17
N LYS A 393 8.54 3.68 8.14
CA LYS A 393 7.33 4.50 8.14
C LYS A 393 6.06 3.65 8.26
N GLY A 394 6.00 2.53 7.54
CA GLY A 394 4.98 1.50 7.67
C GLY A 394 4.84 0.98 9.10
N ALA A 395 5.97 0.66 9.71
CA ALA A 395 6.03 0.17 11.08
C ALA A 395 5.63 1.24 12.10
N GLU A 396 6.06 2.49 11.92
CA GLU A 396 5.69 3.60 12.81
C GLU A 396 4.18 3.81 12.85
N SER A 397 3.51 3.86 11.70
CA SER A 397 2.04 3.99 11.65
C SER A 397 1.33 2.78 12.27
N ALA A 398 1.85 1.56 12.07
CA ALA A 398 1.30 0.37 12.71
C ALA A 398 1.48 0.42 14.24
N LEU A 399 2.64 0.88 14.73
CA LEU A 399 2.93 1.05 16.16
C LEU A 399 2.04 2.12 16.79
N SER A 400 1.74 3.24 16.11
CA SER A 400 0.76 4.22 16.57
C SER A 400 -0.60 3.55 16.84
N CYS A 401 -1.08 2.72 15.92
CA CYS A 401 -2.33 1.99 16.08
C CYS A 401 -2.28 0.95 17.21
N MET A 402 -1.15 0.23 17.33
CA MET A 402 -0.95 -0.75 18.40
C MET A 402 -0.95 -0.10 19.78
N MET A 403 -0.45 1.12 19.91
CA MET A 403 -0.52 1.90 21.16
C MET A 403 -1.96 2.11 21.59
N ALA A 404 -2.82 2.56 20.67
CA ALA A 404 -4.24 2.76 20.94
C ALA A 404 -4.97 1.45 21.22
N ARG A 405 -4.66 0.38 20.50
CA ARG A 405 -5.17 -0.96 20.81
C ARG A 405 -4.81 -1.38 22.24
N HIS A 406 -3.54 -1.26 22.62
CA HIS A 406 -3.08 -1.66 23.96
C HIS A 406 -3.78 -0.83 25.03
N ALA A 407 -3.94 0.48 24.82
CA ALA A 407 -4.66 1.35 25.75
C ALA A 407 -6.13 0.93 25.91
N ALA A 408 -6.82 0.64 24.80
CA ALA A 408 -8.23 0.25 24.83
C ALA A 408 -8.47 -1.08 25.55
N TYR A 409 -7.62 -2.09 25.29
CA TYR A 409 -7.77 -3.41 25.92
C TYR A 409 -7.32 -3.44 27.39
N THR A 410 -6.39 -2.58 27.80
CA THR A 410 -5.92 -2.51 29.19
C THR A 410 -6.71 -1.52 30.05
N GLY A 411 -7.46 -0.61 29.43
CA GLY A 411 -8.23 0.41 30.13
C GLY A 411 -7.37 1.50 30.77
N ARG A 412 -6.13 1.68 30.30
CA ARG A 412 -5.20 2.70 30.81
C ARG A 412 -4.44 3.37 29.67
N ASP A 413 -3.85 4.50 29.96
CA ASP A 413 -2.92 5.17 29.06
C ASP A 413 -1.69 4.30 28.78
N VAL A 414 -1.18 4.40 27.56
CA VAL A 414 0.03 3.71 27.09
C VAL A 414 0.93 4.73 26.43
N SER A 415 2.18 4.79 26.89
CA SER A 415 3.21 5.63 26.26
C SER A 415 3.95 4.88 25.17
N TRP A 416 4.55 5.61 24.23
CA TRP A 416 5.37 5.06 23.16
C TRP A 416 6.54 4.23 23.70
N ASP A 417 7.26 4.75 24.69
CA ASP A 417 8.39 4.07 25.33
C ASP A 417 7.99 2.77 26.01
N GLU A 418 6.78 2.72 26.56
CA GLU A 418 6.23 1.52 27.16
C GLU A 418 5.85 0.49 26.08
N LEU A 419 5.13 0.91 25.04
CA LEU A 419 4.77 0.05 23.92
C LEU A 419 6.02 -0.58 23.31
N MET A 420 7.07 0.22 23.08
CA MET A 420 8.30 -0.24 22.44
C MET A 420 9.09 -1.25 23.29
N LYS A 421 8.76 -1.44 24.57
CA LYS A 421 9.31 -2.50 25.42
C LYS A 421 8.53 -3.82 25.32
N SER A 422 7.35 -3.82 24.70
CA SER A 422 6.54 -5.02 24.55
C SER A 422 7.28 -6.09 23.74
N THR A 423 7.25 -7.31 24.29
CA THR A 423 7.71 -8.54 23.66
C THR A 423 6.55 -9.48 23.36
N GLU A 424 5.32 -9.01 23.49
CA GLU A 424 4.12 -9.78 23.20
C GLU A 424 4.08 -10.14 21.71
N VAL A 425 3.83 -11.42 21.42
CA VAL A 425 3.59 -11.92 20.07
C VAL A 425 2.13 -12.36 20.00
N LEU A 426 1.38 -11.83 19.05
CA LEU A 426 -0.01 -12.23 18.82
C LEU A 426 -0.07 -13.51 17.99
N ASP A 427 0.45 -14.61 18.54
CA ASP A 427 0.49 -15.91 17.87
C ASP A 427 -0.94 -16.46 17.69
N PRO A 428 -1.42 -16.67 16.45
CA PRO A 428 -2.73 -17.26 16.21
C PRO A 428 -2.78 -18.74 16.60
N LYS A 429 -1.66 -19.39 16.94
CA LYS A 429 -1.53 -20.81 17.30
C LYS A 429 -2.11 -21.73 16.23
N MET A 430 -1.80 -21.41 14.98
CA MET A 430 -2.29 -22.11 13.80
C MET A 430 -1.20 -22.96 13.16
N ASP A 431 -1.56 -24.19 12.78
CA ASP A 431 -0.73 -25.07 11.97
C ASP A 431 -1.22 -25.05 10.52
N LEU A 432 -0.52 -24.29 9.67
CA LEU A 432 -0.93 -24.10 8.28
C LEU A 432 -0.86 -25.40 7.46
N ASN A 433 -0.08 -26.40 7.88
CA ASN A 433 0.01 -27.69 7.19
C ASN A 433 -1.22 -28.57 7.42
N LYS A 434 -2.10 -28.20 8.36
CA LYS A 434 -3.36 -28.89 8.65
C LYS A 434 -4.57 -28.23 8.01
N LEU A 435 -4.38 -27.12 7.30
CA LEU A 435 -5.41 -26.49 6.49
C LEU A 435 -5.57 -27.32 5.21
N ARG A 436 -6.80 -27.70 4.89
CA ARG A 436 -7.12 -28.59 3.77
C ARG A 436 -7.38 -27.81 2.50
#